data_AF-A0A495ZQC8-F1
#
_entry.id   AF-A0A495ZQC8-F1
#
_cell.length_a   1.000
_cell.length_b   1.000
_cell.length_c   1.000
_cell.angle_alpha   90.00
_cell.angle_beta   90.00
_cell.angle_gamma   90.00
#
_symmetry.space_group_name_H-M   'P 1'
#
loop_
_entity.id
_entity.type
_entity.pdbx_description
1 polymer ?
#
loop_
_entity_poly.entity_id
_entity_poly.type
_entity_poly.pdbx_seq_one_letter_code
_entity_poly.pdbx_strand_id
1 'polypeptide(L)'
;MKDLNLLISLAAFVVHFTFGFYRGQFERFSRPWSRCLYIPIVINIVVRRFVLHWDWQTAMIYLWPATLIAHILGGFLGARYRRDEQEN
;
A
#
# COMPACT_ATOMS: atom_id res chain seq x y z
N MET A 1 7.04 19.06 -12.62
CA MET A 1 7.31 18.42 -11.30
C MET A 1 6.06 17.85 -10.67
N LYS A 2 4.93 18.58 -10.60
CA LYS A 2 3.67 18.05 -10.06
C LYS A 2 3.19 16.77 -10.78
N ASP A 3 3.28 16.73 -12.10
CA ASP A 3 2.86 15.56 -12.90
C ASP A 3 3.72 14.33 -12.62
N LEU A 4 5.03 14.52 -12.41
CA LEU A 4 5.94 13.45 -12.01
C LEU A 4 5.59 12.90 -10.62
N ASN A 5 5.28 13.78 -9.66
CA ASN A 5 4.88 13.36 -8.31
C ASN A 5 3.56 12.59 -8.33
N LEU A 6 2.61 12.98 -9.19
CA LEU A 6 1.35 12.24 -9.39
C LEU A 6 1.60 10.87 -10.01
N LEU A 7 2.50 10.76 -11.00
CA LEU A 7 2.89 9.47 -11.56
C LEU A 7 3.52 8.56 -10.50
N ILE A 8 4.38 9.11 -9.63
CA ILE A 8 4.97 8.37 -8.51
C ILE A 8 3.89 7.94 -7.52
N SER A 9 2.91 8.79 -7.20
CA SER A 9 1.75 8.41 -6.38
C SER A 9 0.97 7.26 -6.98
N LEU A 10 0.73 7.28 -8.29
CA LEU A 10 0.01 6.22 -8.98
C LEU A 10 0.81 4.91 -8.96
N ALA A 11 2.12 4.97 -9.18
CA ALA A 11 3.00 3.82 -9.07
C ALA A 11 3.01 3.26 -7.63
N ALA A 12 3.13 4.13 -6.63
CA ALA A 12 3.05 3.75 -5.22
C ALA A 12 1.70 3.11 -4.90
N PHE A 13 0.59 3.62 -5.44
CA PHE A 13 -0.72 3.01 -5.29
C PHE A 13 -0.74 1.57 -5.82
N VAL A 14 -0.31 1.35 -7.07
CA VAL A 14 -0.31 0.01 -7.69
C VAL A 14 0.53 -0.98 -6.89
N VAL A 15 1.74 -0.59 -6.48
CA VAL A 15 2.63 -1.44 -5.68
C VAL A 15 1.98 -1.79 -4.34
N HIS A 16 1.52 -0.77 -3.60
CA HIS A 16 0.96 -0.98 -2.26
C HIS A 16 -0.41 -1.65 -2.26
N PHE A 17 -1.14 -1.58 -3.39
CA PHE A 17 -2.43 -2.22 -3.55
C PHE A 17 -2.30 -3.74 -3.43
N THR A 18 -1.23 -4.32 -4.00
CA THR A 18 -0.98 -5.77 -3.91
C THR A 18 -0.85 -6.22 -2.45
N PHE A 19 -0.09 -5.49 -1.63
CA PHE A 19 0.04 -5.77 -0.20
C PHE A 19 -1.29 -5.60 0.54
N GLY A 20 -2.06 -4.58 0.19
CA GLY A 20 -3.43 -4.41 0.64
C GLY A 20 -4.29 -5.64 0.34
N PHE A 21 -4.28 -6.09 -0.91
CA PHE A 21 -5.05 -7.25 -1.38
C PHE A 21 -4.72 -8.52 -0.61
N TYR A 22 -3.45 -8.91 -0.56
CA TYR A 22 -3.03 -10.09 0.19
C TYR A 22 -3.31 -9.96 1.69
N ARG A 23 -3.19 -8.76 2.27
CA ARG A 23 -3.55 -8.53 3.68
C ARG A 23 -5.01 -8.90 3.98
N GLY A 24 -5.93 -8.68 3.04
CA GLY A 24 -7.34 -9.04 3.18
C GLY A 24 -7.59 -10.55 3.22
N GLN A 25 -6.64 -11.35 2.74
CA GLN A 25 -6.74 -12.81 2.67
C GLN A 25 -6.22 -13.53 3.92
N PHE A 26 -5.39 -12.88 4.73
CA PHE A 26 -4.81 -13.47 5.93
C PHE A 26 -5.63 -13.14 7.19
N GLU A 27 -5.55 -14.02 8.19
CA GLU A 27 -6.15 -13.76 9.51
C GLU A 27 -5.53 -12.53 10.17
N ARG A 28 -6.37 -11.68 10.77
CA ARG A 28 -5.91 -10.49 11.47
C ARG A 28 -4.93 -10.89 12.58
N PHE A 29 -3.88 -10.09 12.74
CA PHE A 29 -2.79 -10.34 13.71
C PHE A 29 -1.93 -11.58 13.45
N SER A 30 -2.15 -12.31 12.36
CA SER A 30 -1.21 -13.34 11.93
C SER A 30 0.11 -12.72 11.45
N ARG A 31 1.19 -13.52 11.48
CA ARG A 31 2.50 -13.12 10.93
C ARG A 31 2.46 -12.64 9.47
N PRO A 32 1.77 -13.33 8.52
CA PRO A 32 1.68 -12.83 7.15
C PRO A 32 0.85 -11.54 7.05
N TRP A 33 -0.24 -11.42 7.83
CA TRP A 33 -1.04 -10.20 7.87
C TRP A 33 -0.23 -8.97 8.32
N SER A 34 0.59 -9.12 9.36
CA SER A 34 1.42 -8.02 9.87
C SER A 34 2.54 -7.65 8.88
N ARG A 35 3.17 -8.63 8.23
CA ARG A 35 4.17 -8.37 7.17
C ARG A 35 3.59 -7.53 6.04
N CYS A 36 2.36 -7.79 5.62
CA CYS A 36 1.68 -6.98 4.60
C CYS A 36 1.46 -5.52 5.02
N LEU A 37 1.53 -5.18 6.31
CA LEU A 37 1.45 -3.80 6.79
C LEU A 37 2.85 -3.17 6.93
N TYR A 38 3.81 -3.90 7.48
CA TYR A 38 5.15 -3.37 7.74
C TYR A 38 6.00 -3.19 6.47
N ILE A 39 5.91 -4.10 5.50
CA ILE A 39 6.70 -4.03 4.26
C ILE A 39 6.44 -2.69 3.52
N PRO A 40 5.19 -2.33 3.21
CA PRO A 40 4.78 -1.01 2.71
C PRO A 40 5.34 0.19 3.46
N ILE A 41 5.30 0.17 4.80
CA ILE A 41 5.81 1.28 5.61
C ILE A 41 7.32 1.43 5.42
N VAL A 42 8.06 0.31 5.46
CA VAL A 42 9.51 0.31 5.23
C VAL A 42 9.83 0.78 3.82
N ILE A 43 9.11 0.30 2.80
CA ILE A 43 9.26 0.74 1.41
C ILE A 43 9.09 2.26 1.31
N ASN A 44 8.04 2.83 1.89
CA ASN A 44 7.82 4.28 1.86
C ASN A 44 8.95 5.07 2.53
N ILE A 45 9.46 4.61 3.67
CA ILE A 45 10.57 5.27 4.36
C ILE A 45 11.83 5.24 3.48
N VAL A 46 12.16 4.07 2.92
CA VAL A 46 13.36 3.87 2.10
C VAL A 46 13.26 4.66 0.79
N VAL A 47 12.15 4.53 0.06
CA VAL A 47 11.92 5.22 -1.21
C VAL A 47 11.92 6.74 -1.02
N ARG A 48 11.23 7.25 0.01
CA ARG A 48 11.23 8.69 0.32
C ARG A 48 12.65 9.21 0.55
N ARG A 49 13.43 8.52 1.39
CA ARG A 49 14.73 9.01 1.87
C ARG A 49 15.85 8.83 0.85
N PHE A 50 15.93 7.68 0.20
CA PHE A 50 17.10 7.29 -0.60
C PHE A 50 16.86 7.37 -2.11
N VAL A 51 15.62 7.30 -2.57
CA VAL A 51 15.31 7.34 -4.01
C VAL A 51 14.83 8.73 -4.39
N LEU A 52 13.77 9.21 -3.74
CA LEU A 52 13.09 10.45 -4.12
C LEU A 52 13.67 11.70 -3.46
N HIS A 53 14.38 11.55 -2.35
CA HIS A 53 14.91 12.66 -1.54
C HIS A 53 13.84 13.70 -1.17
N TRP A 54 12.59 13.25 -1.01
CA TRP A 54 11.46 14.14 -0.71
C TRP A 54 11.48 14.60 0.74
N ASP A 55 11.04 15.85 0.93
CA ASP A 55 10.66 16.35 2.23
C ASP A 55 9.41 15.62 2.75
N TRP A 56 9.15 15.79 4.05
CA TRP A 56 7.98 15.15 4.68
C TRP A 56 6.65 15.69 4.13
N GLN A 57 6.62 16.96 3.71
CA GLN A 57 5.41 17.61 3.20
C GLN A 57 4.98 17.00 1.86
N THR A 58 5.91 16.82 0.93
CA THR A 58 5.68 16.18 -0.37
C THR A 58 5.27 14.72 -0.17
N ALA A 59 5.96 13.99 0.71
CA ALA A 59 5.60 12.60 1.01
C ALA A 59 4.19 12.47 1.61
N MET A 60 3.81 13.40 2.49
CA MET A 60 2.50 13.42 3.13
C MET A 60 1.36 13.74 2.14
N ILE A 61 1.64 14.49 1.08
CA ILE A 61 0.66 14.83 0.04
C ILE A 61 0.54 13.72 -1.01
N TYR A 62 1.68 13.18 -1.47
CA TYR A 62 1.71 12.31 -2.65
C TYR A 62 1.86 10.83 -2.28
N LEU A 63 2.74 10.47 -1.36
CA LEU A 63 3.12 9.07 -1.12
C LEU A 63 2.20 8.37 -0.12
N TRP A 64 1.94 9.02 1.02
CA TRP A 64 1.18 8.41 2.11
C TRP A 64 -0.30 8.22 1.79
N PRO A 65 -1.02 9.21 1.21
CA PRO A 65 -2.42 9.03 0.86
C PRO A 65 -2.57 7.92 -0.19
N ALA A 66 -1.71 7.88 -1.20
CA ALA A 66 -1.70 6.83 -2.21
C ALA A 66 -1.51 5.44 -1.58
N THR A 67 -0.56 5.31 -0.65
CA THR A 67 -0.31 4.04 0.06
C THR A 67 -1.50 3.60 0.93
N LEU A 68 -2.08 4.55 1.67
CA LEU A 68 -3.20 4.29 2.57
C LEU A 68 -4.44 3.85 1.78
N ILE A 69 -4.79 4.59 0.73
CA ILE A 69 -5.92 4.26 -0.15
C ILE A 69 -5.71 2.89 -0.78
N ALA A 70 -4.50 2.60 -1.28
CA ALA A 70 -4.16 1.30 -1.83
C ALA A 70 -4.33 0.15 -0.83
N HIS A 71 -3.94 0.35 0.43
CA HIS A 71 -4.08 -0.65 1.50
C HIS A 71 -5.52 -0.91 1.91
N ILE A 72 -6.34 0.13 1.93
CA ILE A 72 -7.76 0.05 2.26
C ILE A 72 -8.50 -0.66 1.12
N LEU A 73 -8.35 -0.16 -0.12
CA LEU A 73 -9.03 -0.72 -1.29
C LEU A 73 -8.58 -2.16 -1.57
N GLY A 74 -7.27 -2.41 -1.56
CA GLY A 74 -6.73 -3.75 -1.69
C GLY A 74 -7.28 -4.66 -0.61
N GLY A 75 -7.20 -4.26 0.66
CA GLY A 75 -7.67 -5.08 1.79
C GLY A 75 -9.16 -5.42 1.71
N PHE A 76 -9.98 -4.46 1.28
CA PHE A 76 -11.41 -4.69 1.07
C PHE A 76 -11.66 -5.71 -0.05
N LEU A 77 -11.00 -5.54 -1.20
CA LEU A 77 -11.16 -6.43 -2.35
C LEU A 77 -10.60 -7.84 -2.08
N GLY A 78 -9.45 -7.95 -1.42
CA GLY A 78 -8.88 -9.24 -1.04
C GLY A 78 -9.72 -10.00 -0.01
N ALA A 79 -10.33 -9.29 0.95
CA ALA A 79 -11.24 -9.89 1.90
C ALA A 79 -12.57 -10.33 1.26
N ARG A 80 -13.03 -9.62 0.22
CA ARG A 80 -14.17 -10.06 -0.59
C ARG A 80 -13.81 -11.31 -1.40
N TYR A 81 -12.69 -11.29 -2.11
CA TYR A 81 -12.21 -12.42 -2.90
C TYR A 81 -12.11 -13.72 -2.08
N ARG A 82 -11.54 -13.65 -0.87
CA ARG A 82 -11.46 -14.81 0.02
C ARG A 82 -12.83 -15.37 0.43
N ARG A 83 -13.84 -14.51 0.59
CA ARG A 83 -15.21 -14.96 0.91
C ARG A 83 -15.84 -15.66 -0.29
N ASP A 84 -15.72 -15.07 -1.47
CA ASP A 84 -16.25 -15.63 -2.71
C ASP A 84 -15.60 -17.00 -3.03
N GLU A 85 -14.32 -17.21 -2.66
CA GLU A 85 -13.60 -18.49 -2.80
C GLU A 85 -14.03 -19.55 -1.76
N GLN A 86 -14.51 -19.13 -0.58
CA GLN A 86 -15.01 -20.05 0.45
C GLN A 86 -16.46 -20.50 0.24
N GLU A 87 -17.23 -19.74 -0.57
CA GLU A 87 -18.63 -20.04 -0.90
C GLU A 87 -18.80 -20.96 -2.13
N ASN A 88 -17.75 -21.12 -2.94
CA ASN A 88 -17.68 -22.07 -4.06
C ASN A 88 -17.07 -23.41 -3.65
#